data_AF-A0A5K1HCJ4-F1
#
_entry.id   AF-A0A5K1HCJ4-F1
#
_cell.length_a   1.000
_cell.length_b   1.000
_cell.length_c   1.000
_cell.angle_alpha   90.00
_cell.angle_beta   90.00
_cell.angle_gamma   90.00
#
_symmetry.space_group_name_H-M   'P 1'
#
loop_
_entity.id
_entity.type
_entity.pdbx_description
1 polymer ?
#
loop_
_entity_poly.entity_id
_entity_poly.type
_entity_poly.pdbx_seq_one_letter_code
_entity_poly.pdbx_strand_id
1 'polypeptide(L)'
;MYQCQMAKQTMGTSVLNWDYRFDNKLYRILHSQKPLVRTKYYEDFKFSDYNSGTNAVVAVLSYTGYDMEDAMIINKSSYEQGFGHGCVYKT
;
A
#
# COMPACT_ATOMS: atom_id res chain seq x y z
N MET A 1 5.59 -13.00 -12.43
CA MET A 1 6.24 -11.90 -13.17
C MET A 1 5.56 -10.56 -12.92
N TYR A 2 4.26 -10.41 -13.20
CA TYR A 2 3.52 -9.15 -13.00
C TYR A 2 3.60 -8.60 -11.57
N GLN A 3 3.24 -9.39 -10.56
CA GLN A 3 3.24 -8.96 -9.16
C GLN A 3 4.61 -8.47 -8.67
N CYS A 4 5.70 -9.09 -9.15
CA CYS A 4 7.05 -8.69 -8.78
C CYS A 4 7.42 -7.31 -9.32
N GLN A 5 6.82 -6.86 -10.43
CA GLN A 5 7.03 -5.50 -10.96
C GLN A 5 6.20 -4.48 -10.18
N MET A 6 4.92 -4.78 -9.94
CA MET A 6 4.03 -3.90 -9.17
C MET A 6 4.52 -3.69 -7.73
N ALA A 7 5.02 -4.75 -7.09
CA ALA A 7 5.57 -4.68 -5.75
C ALA A 7 6.80 -3.76 -5.63
N LYS A 8 7.57 -3.56 -6.71
CA LYS A 8 8.72 -2.63 -6.69
C LYS A 8 8.31 -1.16 -6.79
N GLN A 9 7.08 -0.90 -7.23
CA GLN A 9 6.55 0.44 -7.47
C GLN A 9 5.56 0.90 -6.40
N THR A 10 5.08 -0.01 -5.54
CA THR A 10 4.14 0.33 -4.47
C THR A 10 4.70 1.38 -3.51
N MET A 11 3.82 2.24 -3.01
CA MET A 11 4.16 3.13 -1.90
C MET A 11 4.16 2.31 -0.62
N GLY A 12 5.34 2.17 0.00
CA GLY A 12 5.51 1.45 1.24
C GLY A 12 6.28 2.25 2.28
N THR A 13 6.72 1.57 3.33
CA THR A 13 7.68 2.15 4.27
C THR A 13 9.08 1.81 3.79
N SER A 14 9.76 2.75 3.11
CA SER A 14 11.10 2.49 2.55
C SER A 14 12.20 2.50 3.61
N VAL A 15 12.13 3.43 4.56
CA VAL A 15 13.08 3.60 5.66
C VAL A 15 12.35 4.11 6.91
N LEU A 16 12.87 3.77 8.09
CA LEU A 16 12.32 4.21 9.37
C LEU A 16 12.89 5.57 9.84
N ASN A 17 14.10 5.91 9.42
CA ASN A 17 14.81 7.14 9.80
C ASN A 17 14.63 8.29 8.79
N TRP A 18 13.50 8.33 8.09
CA TRP A 18 13.23 9.29 7.01
C TRP A 18 13.36 10.76 7.45
N ASP A 19 13.06 11.08 8.71
CA ASP A 19 13.22 12.44 9.30
C ASP A 19 14.67 12.97 9.25
N TYR A 20 15.66 12.07 9.22
CA TYR A 20 17.08 12.41 9.25
C TYR A 20 17.78 12.14 7.92
N ARG A 21 17.04 11.85 6.85
CA ARG A 21 17.60 11.55 5.52
C ARG A 21 17.20 12.61 4.51
N PHE A 22 18.18 13.01 3.70
CA PHE A 22 18.01 13.96 2.59
C PHE A 22 17.92 13.21 1.26
N ASP A 23 16.93 12.33 1.14
CA ASP A 23 16.64 11.63 -0.12
C ASP A 23 15.92 12.60 -1.10
N ASN A 24 16.21 12.49 -2.41
CA ASN A 24 15.61 13.38 -3.42
C ASN A 24 14.09 13.25 -3.47
N LYS A 25 13.59 12.01 -3.40
CA LYS A 25 12.17 11.72 -3.34
C LYS A 25 11.90 10.47 -2.51
N LEU A 26 10.93 10.56 -1.61
CA LEU A 26 10.50 9.43 -0.79
C LEU A 26 8.98 9.33 -0.79
N TYR A 27 8.47 8.14 -1.05
CA TYR A 27 7.05 7.80 -1.03
C TYR A 27 6.76 6.98 0.21
N ARG A 28 5.80 7.43 1.02
CA ARG A 28 5.46 6.76 2.28
C ARG A 28 3.95 6.61 2.43
N ILE A 29 3.51 5.43 2.84
CA ILE A 29 2.14 5.21 3.32
C ILE A 29 2.06 5.48 4.83
N LEU A 30 1.01 6.15 5.30
CA LEU A 30 0.88 6.56 6.70
C LEU A 30 0.43 5.41 7.60
N HIS A 31 -0.66 4.74 7.23
CA HIS A 31 -1.30 3.71 8.04
C HIS A 31 -1.13 2.33 7.40
N SER A 32 0.10 1.82 7.35
CA SER A 32 0.36 0.47 6.84
C SER A 32 -0.07 -0.62 7.83
N GLN A 33 -0.45 -1.78 7.30
CA GLN A 33 -0.85 -2.95 8.09
C GLN A 33 -0.08 -4.18 7.66
N LYS A 34 0.09 -5.13 8.60
CA LYS A 34 0.63 -6.45 8.28
C LYS A 34 -0.43 -7.26 7.53
N PRO A 35 -0.05 -8.01 6.47
CA PRO A 35 -0.99 -8.84 5.74
C PRO A 35 -1.49 -10.00 6.63
N LEU A 36 -2.79 -10.27 6.58
CA LEU A 36 -3.40 -11.39 7.32
C LEU A 36 -2.92 -12.75 6.79
N VAL A 37 -2.81 -12.87 5.46
CA VAL A 37 -2.28 -14.05 4.77
C VAL A 37 -0.84 -13.78 4.36
N ARG A 38 0.10 -14.55 4.89
CA ARG A 38 1.55 -14.33 4.69
C ARG A 38 2.30 -15.65 4.58
N THR A 39 3.40 -15.64 3.83
CA THR A 39 4.30 -16.79 3.69
C THR A 39 5.24 -16.86 4.90
N LYS A 40 5.81 -18.04 5.17
CA LYS A 40 6.82 -18.22 6.23
C LYS A 40 7.99 -17.23 6.08
N TYR A 41 8.46 -17.05 4.85
CA TYR A 41 9.57 -16.15 4.53
C TYR A 41 9.29 -14.67 4.80
N TYR A 42 8.02 -14.27 4.92
CA TYR A 42 7.67 -12.89 5.24
C TYR A 42 8.23 -12.47 6.61
N GLU A 43 8.21 -13.39 7.58
CA GLU A 43 8.81 -13.17 8.90
C GLU A 43 10.32 -13.34 8.86
N ASP A 44 10.82 -14.36 8.16
CA ASP A 44 12.27 -14.63 8.06
C ASP A 44 13.04 -13.43 7.49
N PHE A 45 12.46 -12.72 6.51
CA PHE A 45 13.04 -11.51 5.89
C PHE A 45 12.62 -10.20 6.56
N LYS A 46 11.88 -10.24 7.68
CA LYS A 46 11.43 -9.06 8.44
C LYS A 46 10.64 -8.04 7.61
N PHE A 47 9.84 -8.51 6.64
CA PHE A 47 8.95 -7.62 5.90
C PHE A 47 7.87 -6.99 6.78
N SER A 48 7.63 -7.54 7.97
CA SER A 48 6.71 -7.00 8.98
C SER A 48 7.06 -5.60 9.47
N ASP A 49 8.33 -5.21 9.37
CA ASP A 49 8.86 -3.93 9.84
C ASP A 49 8.73 -2.85 8.75
N TYR A 50 8.63 -3.29 7.48
CA TYR A 50 8.55 -2.45 6.29
C TYR A 50 7.25 -2.74 5.51
N ASN A 51 6.12 -2.53 6.17
CA ASN A 51 4.82 -2.80 5.57
C ASN A 51 4.55 -1.88 4.38
N SER A 52 3.98 -2.46 3.31
CA SER A 52 3.83 -1.84 1.99
C SER A 52 2.38 -1.72 1.50
N GLY A 53 1.40 -1.92 2.40
CA GLY A 53 -0.01 -1.84 2.06
C GLY A 53 -0.93 -1.85 3.28
N THR A 54 -2.23 -1.98 3.03
CA THR A 54 -3.30 -2.06 4.03
C THR A 54 -4.25 -3.20 3.71
N ASN A 55 -4.88 -3.80 4.72
CA ASN A 55 -5.89 -4.81 4.48
C ASN A 55 -7.21 -4.13 4.10
N ALA A 56 -7.86 -4.63 3.04
CA ALA A 56 -9.11 -4.09 2.53
C ALA A 56 -10.18 -5.17 2.44
N VAL A 57 -11.44 -4.78 2.63
CA VAL A 57 -12.60 -5.65 2.37
C VAL A 57 -12.95 -5.50 0.89
N VAL A 58 -12.92 -6.60 0.15
CA VAL A 58 -13.17 -6.63 -1.29
C VAL A 58 -14.52 -7.29 -1.55
N ALA A 59 -15.33 -6.67 -2.41
CA ALA A 59 -16.61 -7.22 -2.84
C ALA A 59 -16.54 -7.51 -4.35
N VAL A 60 -16.82 -8.75 -4.75
CA VAL A 60 -16.82 -9.18 -6.16
C VAL A 60 -18.26 -9.21 -6.66
N LEU A 61 -18.68 -8.12 -7.30
CA LEU A 61 -20.05 -7.92 -7.76
C LEU A 61 -20.08 -6.88 -8.88
N SER A 62 -21.04 -7.00 -9.78
CA SER A 62 -21.33 -6.00 -10.81
C SER A 62 -22.51 -5.15 -10.34
N TYR A 63 -22.25 -3.91 -9.94
CA TYR A 63 -23.29 -3.03 -9.36
C TYR A 63 -23.28 -1.62 -9.91
N THR A 64 -22.12 -0.95 -9.92
CA THR A 64 -22.05 0.46 -10.30
C THR A 64 -21.96 0.66 -11.81
N GLY A 65 -21.44 -0.32 -12.56
CA GLY A 65 -21.23 -0.20 -14.00
C GLY A 65 -20.03 0.69 -14.36
N TYR A 66 -19.31 1.20 -13.37
CA TYR A 66 -18.07 1.98 -13.51
C TYR A 66 -16.81 1.16 -13.22
N ASP A 67 -16.99 -0.14 -13.00
CA ASP A 67 -15.99 -1.18 -12.72
C ASP A 67 -15.72 -2.05 -13.97
N MET A 68 -15.85 -1.48 -15.17
CA MET A 68 -15.57 -2.17 -16.44
C MET A 68 -14.06 -2.33 -16.66
N GLU A 69 -13.68 -3.41 -17.37
CA GLU A 69 -12.29 -3.78 -17.62
C GLU A 69 -11.51 -4.03 -16.32
N ASP A 70 -10.43 -3.28 -16.08
CA ASP A 70 -9.58 -3.37 -14.90
C ASP A 70 -9.86 -2.25 -13.87
N ALA A 71 -10.97 -1.52 -14.03
CA ALA A 71 -11.36 -0.45 -13.13
C ALA A 71 -11.85 -0.98 -11.77
N MET A 72 -11.58 -0.23 -10.71
CA MET A 72 -12.03 -0.55 -9.36
C MET A 72 -12.67 0.67 -8.70
N ILE A 73 -13.62 0.40 -7.81
CA ILE A 73 -14.34 1.43 -7.06
C ILE A 73 -13.89 1.40 -5.59
N ILE A 74 -13.58 2.58 -5.05
CA ILE A 74 -13.21 2.76 -3.65
C ILE A 74 -14.37 3.42 -2.90
N ASN A 75 -14.62 2.96 -1.66
CA ASN A 75 -15.62 3.57 -0.80
C ASN A 75 -15.19 5.00 -0.38
N LYS A 76 -16.00 5.99 -0.71
CA LYS A 76 -15.75 7.41 -0.40
C LYS A 76 -15.56 7.66 1.11
N SER A 77 -16.40 7.06 1.95
CA SER A 77 -16.30 7.24 3.41
C SER A 77 -15.00 6.65 3.95
N SER A 78 -14.57 5.49 3.44
CA SER A 78 -13.28 4.89 3.83
C SER A 78 -12.09 5.74 3.39
N TYR A 79 -12.15 6.35 2.19
CA TYR A 79 -11.13 7.29 1.73
C TYR A 79 -11.03 8.53 2.64
N GLU A 80 -12.15 9.14 3.00
CA GLU A 80 -12.21 10.30 3.92
C GLU A 80 -11.68 9.96 5.33
N GLN A 81 -11.80 8.69 5.74
CA GLN A 81 -11.24 8.16 6.98
C GLN A 81 -9.74 7.80 6.89
N GLY A 82 -9.08 8.03 5.75
CA GLY A 82 -7.64 7.86 5.59
C GLY A 82 -7.20 6.54 4.97
N PHE A 83 -8.10 5.80 4.31
CA PHE A 83 -7.74 4.59 3.56
C PHE A 83 -6.74 4.91 2.45
N GLY A 84 -5.57 4.25 2.49
CA GLY A 84 -4.52 4.41 1.48
C GLY A 84 -3.78 5.75 1.50
N HIS A 85 -3.93 6.55 2.57
CA HIS A 85 -3.28 7.86 2.64
C HIS A 85 -1.75 7.74 2.66
N GLY A 86 -1.09 8.50 1.80
CA GLY A 86 0.37 8.55 1.69
C GLY A 86 0.91 9.97 1.51
N CYS A 87 2.19 10.13 1.79
CA CYS A 87 2.92 11.38 1.65
C CYS A 87 4.12 11.21 0.73
N VAL A 88 4.47 12.29 0.03
CA VAL A 88 5.66 12.37 -0.80
C VAL A 88 6.56 13.45 -0.24
N TYR A 89 7.77 13.06 0.14
CA TYR A 89 8.81 13.97 0.59
C TYR A 89 9.74 14.27 -0.57
N LYS A 90 10.05 15.54 -0.77
CA LYS A 90 10.99 16.01 -1.79
C LYS A 90 11.86 17.08 -1.16
N THR A 91 13.18 16.89 -1.27
CA THR A 91 14.19 17.87 -0.84
C THR A 91 14.59 18.74 -2.03
#